data_AF-C5M2B7-F1
#
_entry.id   AF-C5M2B7-F1
#
_cell.length_a   1.000
_cell.length_b   1.000
_cell.length_c   1.000
_cell.angle_alpha   90.00
_cell.angle_beta   90.00
_cell.angle_gamma   90.00
#
_symmetry.space_group_name_H-M   'P 1'
#
loop_
_entity.id
_entity.type
_entity.pdbx_description
1 polymer ?
#
loop_
_entity_poly.entity_id
_entity_poly.type
_entity_poly.pdbx_seq_one_letter_code
_entity_poly.pdbx_strand_id
1 'polypeptide(L)' 'MFFANENRDIVRAENPGISFGQVGKLLGEKWKALTPEDKTPYENKAEADKKRYEKEKAEYAKKNSN' A
#
# COMPACT_ATOMS: atom_id res chain seq x y z
N MET A 1 1.72 -0.88 0.77
CA MET A 1 0.66 0.10 0.41
C MET A 1 0.33 -0.01 -1.07
N PHE A 2 -0.40 -1.07 -1.48
CA PHE A 2 -0.70 -1.29 -2.91
C PHE A 2 -1.73 -0.29 -3.44
N PHE A 3 -2.87 -0.18 -2.75
CA PHE A 3 -3.94 0.76 -3.10
C PHE A 3 -3.46 2.21 -3.17
N ALA A 4 -2.76 2.68 -2.12
CA ALA A 4 -2.30 4.06 -2.06
C ALA A 4 -1.27 4.39 -3.14
N ASN A 5 -0.43 3.45 -3.57
CA ASN A 5 0.52 3.70 -4.66
C ASN A 5 -0.20 3.83 -6.01
N GLU A 6 -1.10 2.91 -6.35
CA GLU A 6 -1.85 2.97 -7.62
C GLU A 6 -2.78 4.20 -7.66
N ASN A 7 -3.45 4.50 -6.56
CA ASN A 7 -4.40 5.60 -6.51
C ASN A 7 -3.74 6.95 -6.29
N ARG A 8 -2.51 7.01 -5.78
CA ARG A 8 -1.80 8.29 -5.57
C ARG A 8 -1.61 9.05 -6.87
N ASP A 9 -1.23 8.35 -7.93
CA ASP A 9 -0.97 8.98 -9.22
C ASP A 9 -2.30 9.42 -9.86
N ILE A 10 -3.36 8.63 -9.70
CA ILE A 10 -4.73 9.00 -10.10
C ILE A 10 -5.20 10.24 -9.34
N VAL A 11 -5.13 10.24 -8.02
CA VAL A 11 -5.58 11.35 -7.17
C VAL A 11 -4.78 12.63 -7.48
N ARG A 12 -3.49 12.52 -7.75
CA ARG A 12 -2.64 13.64 -8.16
C ARG A 12 -2.98 14.13 -9.57
N ALA A 13 -3.33 13.24 -10.49
CA ALA A 13 -3.76 13.61 -11.84
C ALA A 13 -5.14 14.28 -11.84
N GLU A 14 -6.08 13.79 -11.04
CA GLU A 14 -7.41 14.38 -10.83
C GLU A 14 -7.33 15.73 -10.09
N ASN A 15 -6.34 15.88 -9.20
CA ASN A 15 -6.14 17.07 -8.37
C ASN A 15 -4.73 17.65 -8.61
N PRO A 16 -4.48 18.30 -9.75
CA PRO A 16 -3.20 18.94 -9.99
C PRO A 16 -2.97 20.06 -8.97
N GLY A 17 -1.83 20.01 -8.25
CA GLY A 17 -1.42 21.06 -7.31
C GLY A 17 -1.71 20.79 -5.83
N ILE A 18 -2.36 19.68 -5.46
CA ILE A 18 -2.53 19.33 -4.05
C ILE A 18 -1.24 18.78 -3.42
N SER A 19 -1.05 19.08 -2.14
CA SER A 19 0.13 18.62 -1.40
C SER A 19 0.09 17.11 -1.15
N PHE A 20 1.25 16.48 -0.97
CA PHE A 20 1.33 15.06 -0.64
C PHE A 20 0.55 14.68 0.62
N GLY A 21 0.48 15.57 1.62
CA GLY A 21 -0.35 15.37 2.82
C GLY A 21 -1.85 15.30 2.51
N GLN A 22 -2.35 16.13 1.60
CA GLN A 22 -3.74 16.07 1.15
C GLN A 22 -4.03 14.82 0.34
N VAL A 23 -3.10 14.39 -0.52
CA VAL A 23 -3.21 13.12 -1.25
C VAL A 23 -3.34 11.95 -0.27
N GLY A 24 -2.50 11.91 0.77
CA GLY A 24 -2.58 10.88 1.82
C GLY A 24 -3.94 10.86 2.53
N LYS A 25 -4.50 12.04 2.83
CA LYS A 25 -5.84 12.17 3.44
C LYS A 25 -6.93 11.62 2.54
N LEU A 26 -6.95 12.03 1.27
CA LEU A 26 -7.92 11.57 0.26
C LEU A 26 -7.82 10.07 0.02
N LEU A 27 -6.60 9.52 -0.06
CA LEU A 27 -6.39 8.08 -0.20
C LEU A 27 -6.90 7.31 1.00
N GLY A 28 -6.71 7.82 2.22
CA GLY A 28 -7.25 7.23 3.44
C GLY A 28 -8.78 7.23 3.47
N GLU A 29 -9.40 8.32 3.02
CA GLU A 29 -10.85 8.44 2.88
C GLU A 29 -11.39 7.49 1.80
N LYS A 30 -10.79 7.45 0.60
CA LYS A 30 -11.15 6.50 -0.47
C LYS A 30 -11.02 5.07 0.03
N TRP A 31 -9.91 4.73 0.71
CA TRP A 31 -9.71 3.39 1.28
C TRP A 31 -10.80 3.05 2.30
N LYS A 32 -11.20 3.97 3.19
CA LYS A 32 -12.30 3.72 4.13
C LYS A 32 -13.63 3.54 3.40
N ALA A 33 -13.87 4.30 2.34
CA ALA A 33 -15.07 4.23 1.52
C ALA A 33 -15.16 2.99 0.62
N LEU A 34 -14.03 2.33 0.31
CA LEU A 34 -14.04 1.07 -0.44
C LEU A 34 -14.83 -0.03 0.28
N THR A 35 -15.51 -0.85 -0.51
CA THR A 35 -16.20 -2.03 -0.01
C THR A 35 -15.21 -3.13 0.42
N PRO A 36 -15.64 -4.10 1.24
CA PRO A 36 -14.81 -5.27 1.58
C PRO A 36 -14.35 -6.04 0.33
N GLU A 37 -15.19 -6.12 -0.69
CA GLU A 37 -14.89 -6.80 -1.95
C GLU A 37 -13.75 -6.10 -2.70
N ASP A 38 -13.78 -4.77 -2.76
CA ASP A 38 -12.71 -3.99 -3.39
C ASP A 38 -11.41 -4.04 -2.59
N LYS A 39 -11.50 -4.12 -1.25
CA LYS A 39 -10.33 -4.23 -0.36
C LYS A 39 -9.67 -5.60 -0.45
N THR A 40 -10.46 -6.66 -0.62
CA THR A 40 -10.01 -8.07 -0.66
C THR A 40 -8.77 -8.30 -1.55
N PRO A 41 -8.73 -7.87 -2.83
CA PRO A 41 -7.54 -8.07 -3.66
C PRO A 41 -6.31 -7.31 -3.13
N TYR A 42 -6.49 -6.12 -2.54
CA TYR A 42 -5.37 -5.36 -1.96
C TYR A 42 -4.87 -5.98 -0.65
N GLU A 43 -5.77 -6.50 0.18
CA GLU A 43 -5.43 -7.22 1.41
C GLU A 43 -4.71 -8.53 1.09
N ASN A 44 -5.20 -9.29 0.11
CA ASN A 44 -4.53 -10.50 -0.37
C ASN A 44 -3.12 -10.20 -0.91
N LYS A 45 -2.96 -9.14 -1.71
CA LYS A 45 -1.64 -8.68 -2.18
C LYS A 45 -0.74 -8.28 -1.01
N ALA A 46 -1.28 -7.55 -0.03
CA ALA A 46 -0.53 -7.14 1.16
C ALA A 46 -0.11 -8.33 2.03
N GLU A 47 -0.96 -9.33 2.19
CA GLU A 47 -0.65 -10.54 2.94
C GLU A 47 0.41 -11.39 2.24
N ALA A 48 0.28 -11.57 0.91
CA ALA A 48 1.28 -12.28 0.12
C ALA A 48 2.66 -11.59 0.18
N ASP A 49 2.67 -10.26 0.06
CA ASP A 49 3.90 -9.47 0.17
C ASP A 49 4.50 -9.54 1.58
N LYS A 50 3.66 -9.49 2.62
CA LYS A 50 4.10 -9.67 4.01
C LYS A 50 4.77 -11.03 4.22
N LYS A 51 4.18 -12.12 3.70
CA LYS A 51 4.79 -13.46 3.79
C LYS A 51 6.14 -13.52 3.08
N ARG A 52 6.26 -12.90 1.90
CA ARG A 52 7.53 -12.78 1.18
C ARG A 52 8.55 -12.02 2.02
N TYR A 53 8.18 -10.84 2.53
CA TYR A 53 9.06 -10.00 3.34
C TYR A 53 9.49 -10.71 4.63
N GLU A 54 8.61 -11.44 5.31
CA GLU A 54 8.96 -12.21 6.50
C GLU A 54 9.97 -13.32 6.17
N LYS A 55 9.81 -14.01 5.05
CA LYS A 55 10.78 -15.02 4.58
C LYS A 55 12.13 -14.39 4.25
N GLU A 56 12.12 -13.32 3.45
CA GLU A 56 13.35 -12.59 3.08
C GLU A 56 14.03 -11.97 4.31
N LYS A 57 13.26 -11.44 5.27
CA LYS A 57 13.77 -10.91 6.53
C LYS A 57 14.42 -12.01 7.38
N ALA A 58 13.83 -13.20 7.44
CA ALA A 58 14.42 -14.33 8.16
C ALA A 58 15.71 -14.82 7.49
N GLU A 59 15.75 -14.88 6.15
CA GLU A 59 16.96 -15.21 5.40
C GLU A 59 18.04 -14.12 5.55
N TYR A 60 17.66 -12.84 5.48
CA TYR A 60 18.56 -11.71 5.70
C TYR A 60 19.12 -11.69 7.14
N ALA A 61 18.27 -11.92 8.15
CA ALA A 61 18.69 -12.01 9.54
C ALA A 61 19.71 -13.15 9.76
N LYS A 62 19.49 -14.32 9.12
CA LYS A 62 20.49 -15.41 9.11
C LYS A 62 21.78 -15.00 8.41
N LYS A 63 21.69 -14.33 7.26
CA LYS A 63 22.83 -13.96 6.43
C LYS A 63 23.68 -12.83 7.03
N ASN A 64 23.09 -11.99 7.88
CA ASN A 64 23.74 -10.86 8.53
C ASN A 64 24.22 -11.16 9.97
N SER A 65 24.20 -12.43 10.39
CA SER A 65 24.66 -12.90 11.70
C SER A 65 25.94 -13.74 11.63
N ASN A 66 26.73 -13.61 10.55
CA ASN A 66 27.96 -14.38 10.32
C ASN A 66 29.12 -13.46 9.96
#